data_AF-A0A7C1QCS3-F1
#
_entry.id   AF-A0A7C1QCS3-F1
#
_cell.length_a   1.000
_cell.length_b   1.000
_cell.length_c   1.000
_cell.angle_alpha   90.00
_cell.angle_beta   90.00
_cell.angle_gamma   90.00
#
_symmetry.space_group_name_H-M   'P 1'
#
loop_
_entity.id
_entity.type
_entity.pdbx_description
1 polymer ?
#
loop_
_entity_poly.entity_id
_entity_poly.type
_entity_poly.pdbx_seq_one_letter_code
_entity_poly.pdbx_strand_id
1 'polypeptide(L)'
;MGNQLSKYVLAGVLGTIVMTIVMIMAPNLGMPEMAPWKLLSGAMGVPIIIGWIMHFIIGILFALGYGYVFAPNVSIKNIWLKGIAFGIVALILAQIGMQVMGIMFEMPPMDGSMPMRLVAMLIGHLVFGVVTVKSIGK
;
A
#
# COMPACT_ATOMS: atom_id res chain seq x y z
N MET A 1 -24.03 3.50 8.95
CA MET A 1 -23.07 2.82 8.06
C MET A 1 -22.38 3.76 7.07
N GLY A 2 -23.07 4.71 6.42
CA GLY A 2 -22.46 5.62 5.43
C GLY A 2 -21.22 6.39 5.91
N ASN A 3 -21.24 6.94 7.13
CA ASN A 3 -20.11 7.72 7.65
C ASN A 3 -18.82 6.89 7.85
N GLN A 4 -18.93 5.60 8.18
CA GLN A 4 -17.75 4.74 8.36
C GLN A 4 -17.15 4.34 7.02
N LEU A 5 -17.99 3.97 6.05
CA LEU A 5 -17.53 3.62 4.71
C LEU A 5 -16.77 4.79 4.07
N SER A 6 -17.38 5.98 4.04
CA SER A 6 -16.75 7.18 3.49
C SER A 6 -15.44 7.53 4.20
N LYS A 7 -15.39 7.38 5.53
CA LYS A 7 -14.17 7.60 6.32
C LYS A 7 -13.06 6.62 5.96
N TYR A 8 -13.36 5.35 5.79
CA TYR A 8 -12.36 4.33 5.42
C TYR A 8 -11.86 4.52 4.00
N VAL A 9 -12.77 4.84 3.06
CA VAL A 9 -12.39 5.17 1.68
C VAL A 9 -11.44 6.37 1.66
N LEU A 10 -11.80 7.45 2.36
CA LEU A 10 -10.94 8.64 2.45
C LEU A 10 -9.59 8.33 3.08
N ALA A 11 -9.56 7.52 4.14
CA ALA A 11 -8.32 7.10 4.79
C ALA A 11 -7.42 6.29 3.84
N GLY A 12 -7.99 5.40 3.03
CA GLY A 12 -7.24 4.64 2.02
C GLY A 12 -6.66 5.55 0.95
N VAL A 13 -7.45 6.50 0.43
CA VAL A 13 -6.96 7.50 -0.53
C VAL A 13 -5.82 8.33 0.06
N LEU A 14 -5.98 8.87 1.26
CA LEU A 14 -4.94 9.67 1.93
C LEU A 14 -3.67 8.85 2.19
N GLY A 15 -3.81 7.62 2.70
CA GLY A 15 -2.70 6.70 2.89
C GLY A 15 -1.93 6.45 1.59
N THR A 16 -2.66 6.17 0.50
CA THR A 16 -2.06 5.94 -0.82
C THR A 16 -1.38 7.19 -1.36
N ILE A 17 -1.96 8.38 -1.21
CA ILE A 17 -1.32 9.64 -1.65
C ILE A 17 0.02 9.83 -0.93
N VAL A 18 0.03 9.75 0.40
CA VAL A 18 1.25 10.00 1.17
C VAL A 18 2.32 8.95 0.86
N MET A 19 1.94 7.67 0.78
CA MET A 19 2.85 6.60 0.35
C MET A 19 3.39 6.85 -1.06
N THR A 20 2.54 7.29 -1.98
CA THR A 20 2.93 7.60 -3.37
C THR A 20 3.96 8.72 -3.43
N ILE A 21 3.76 9.79 -2.66
CA ILE A 21 4.73 10.89 -2.56
C ILE A 21 6.08 10.35 -2.08
N VAL A 22 6.09 9.52 -1.03
CA VAL A 22 7.32 8.88 -0.54
C VAL A 22 8.00 8.03 -1.61
N MET A 23 7.23 7.23 -2.35
CA MET A 23 7.76 6.36 -3.40
C MET A 23 8.31 7.13 -4.61
N ILE A 24 7.68 8.26 -4.98
CA ILE A 24 8.20 9.15 -6.03
C ILE A 24 9.51 9.80 -5.59
N MET A 25 9.64 10.13 -4.30
CA MET A 25 10.87 10.72 -3.76
C MET A 25 11.98 9.70 -3.52
N ALA A 26 11.64 8.42 -3.34
CA ALA A 26 12.58 7.38 -2.92
C ALA A 26 13.81 7.22 -3.85
N PRO A 27 13.67 7.26 -5.20
CA PRO A 27 14.82 7.23 -6.11
C PRO A 27 15.82 8.36 -5.91
N ASN A 28 15.34 9.56 -5.56
CA ASN A 28 16.20 10.72 -5.31
C ASN A 28 17.04 10.56 -4.04
N LEU A 29 16.72 9.57 -3.20
CA LEU A 29 17.44 9.21 -1.98
C LEU A 29 18.30 7.95 -2.18
N GLY A 30 18.48 7.49 -3.43
CA GLY A 30 19.28 6.31 -3.77
C GLY A 30 18.55 4.96 -3.55
N MET A 31 17.24 4.98 -3.31
CA MET A 31 16.43 3.76 -3.25
C MET A 31 15.97 3.35 -4.65
N PRO A 32 15.66 2.07 -4.92
CA PRO A 32 15.11 1.67 -6.21
C PRO A 32 13.73 2.28 -6.45
N GLU A 33 13.40 2.47 -7.73
CA GLU A 33 12.05 2.88 -8.11
C GLU A 33 11.06 1.76 -7.79
N MET A 34 10.10 2.07 -6.91
CA MET A 34 9.00 1.18 -6.56
C MET A 34 7.70 1.91 -6.84
N ALA A 35 7.22 1.80 -8.07
CA ALA A 35 5.99 2.43 -8.54
C ALA A 35 4.90 1.38 -8.79
N PRO A 36 4.03 1.08 -7.81
CA PRO A 36 3.01 0.03 -7.95
C PRO A 36 2.09 0.22 -9.16
N TRP A 37 1.74 1.46 -9.51
CA TRP A 37 0.94 1.76 -10.70
C TRP A 37 1.65 1.38 -12.02
N LYS A 38 2.97 1.54 -12.10
CA LYS A 38 3.76 1.10 -13.26
C LYS A 38 3.85 -0.42 -13.29
N LEU A 39 4.07 -1.07 -12.15
CA LEU A 39 4.11 -2.53 -12.05
C LEU A 39 2.78 -3.17 -12.47
N LEU A 40 1.65 -2.65 -11.97
CA LEU A 40 0.31 -3.11 -12.32
C LEU A 40 0.01 -2.92 -13.80
N SER A 41 0.30 -1.73 -14.34
CA SER A 41 0.10 -1.43 -15.76
C SER A 41 0.96 -2.30 -16.67
N GLY A 42 2.25 -2.45 -16.34
CA GLY A 42 3.20 -3.24 -17.10
C GLY A 42 2.87 -4.73 -17.11
N ALA A 43 2.59 -5.32 -15.94
CA ALA A 43 2.27 -6.74 -15.84
C ALA A 43 0.98 -7.10 -16.59
N MET A 44 -0.04 -6.24 -16.54
CA MET A 44 -1.32 -6.50 -17.21
C MET A 44 -1.36 -6.06 -18.68
N GLY A 45 -0.32 -5.38 -19.18
CA GLY A 45 -0.31 -4.82 -20.54
C GLY A 45 -1.39 -3.75 -20.79
N VAL A 46 -1.81 -3.03 -19.75
CA VAL A 46 -2.88 -2.02 -19.81
C VAL A 46 -2.32 -0.60 -19.74
N PRO A 47 -3.07 0.44 -20.17
CA PRO A 47 -2.62 1.83 -20.06
C PRO A 47 -2.28 2.25 -18.62
N ILE A 48 -1.29 3.14 -18.47
CA ILE A 48 -0.78 3.58 -17.14
C ILE A 48 -1.87 4.17 -16.23
N ILE A 49 -2.90 4.79 -16.81
CA ILE A 49 -4.05 5.33 -16.06
C ILE A 49 -4.79 4.23 -15.29
N ILE A 50 -4.87 3.02 -15.86
CA ILE A 50 -5.49 1.86 -15.20
C ILE A 50 -4.62 1.39 -14.04
N GLY A 51 -3.30 1.37 -14.19
CA GLY A 51 -2.37 1.07 -13.10
C GLY A 51 -2.53 2.03 -11.92
N TRP A 52 -2.72 3.32 -12.18
CA TRP A 52 -3.03 4.31 -11.15
C TRP A 52 -4.37 4.05 -10.46
N ILE A 53 -5.43 3.83 -11.23
CA ILE A 53 -6.76 3.51 -10.68
C ILE A 53 -6.67 2.28 -9.77
N MET A 54 -6.00 1.22 -10.21
CA MET A 54 -5.81 -0.01 -9.44
C MET A 54 -5.02 0.23 -8.15
N HIS A 55 -3.93 1.01 -8.19
CA HIS A 55 -3.15 1.37 -6.99
C HIS A 55 -4.02 2.05 -5.92
N PHE A 56 -4.88 2.98 -6.33
CA PHE A 56 -5.80 3.64 -5.41
C PHE A 56 -6.91 2.72 -4.91
N ILE A 57 -7.48 1.87 -5.77
CA ILE A 57 -8.48 0.87 -5.36
C ILE A 57 -7.89 -0.08 -4.32
N ILE A 58 -6.66 -0.59 -4.52
CA ILE A 58 -5.99 -1.48 -3.57
C ILE A 58 -5.80 -0.78 -2.22
N GLY A 59 -5.37 0.49 -2.21
CA GLY A 59 -5.28 1.28 -0.98
C GLY A 59 -6.60 1.44 -0.24
N ILE A 60 -7.69 1.69 -0.97
CA ILE A 60 -9.05 1.73 -0.41
C ILE A 60 -9.43 0.37 0.18
N LEU A 61 -9.18 -0.72 -0.54
CA LEU A 61 -9.47 -2.09 -0.07
C LEU A 61 -8.69 -2.43 1.20
N PHE A 62 -7.41 -2.02 1.30
CA PHE A 62 -6.64 -2.16 2.53
C PHE A 62 -7.23 -1.34 3.67
N ALA A 63 -7.65 -0.09 3.47
CA ALA A 63 -8.28 0.71 4.51
C ALA A 63 -9.64 0.14 4.98
N LEU A 64 -10.42 -0.44 4.06
CA LEU A 64 -11.64 -1.17 4.40
C LEU A 64 -11.31 -2.45 5.20
N GLY A 65 -10.31 -3.21 4.77
CA GLY A 65 -9.79 -4.37 5.49
C GLY A 65 -9.29 -4.01 6.88
N TYR A 66 -8.66 -2.84 7.04
CA TYR A 66 -8.33 -2.31 8.36
C TYR A 66 -9.58 -2.11 9.20
N GLY A 67 -10.53 -1.30 8.70
CA GLY A 67 -11.66 -0.84 9.49
C GLY A 67 -12.65 -1.95 9.88
N TYR A 68 -12.81 -2.96 9.02
CA TYR A 68 -13.76 -4.06 9.23
C TYR A 68 -13.14 -5.35 9.75
N VAL A 69 -11.87 -5.64 9.45
CA VAL A 69 -11.22 -6.90 9.81
C VAL A 69 -10.12 -6.68 10.84
N PHE A 70 -9.13 -5.82 10.56
CA PHE A 70 -7.97 -5.70 11.45
C PHE A 70 -8.31 -5.00 12.78
N ALA A 71 -8.96 -3.83 12.71
CA ALA A 71 -9.20 -2.97 13.87
C ALA A 71 -10.07 -3.62 14.96
N PRO A 72 -11.13 -4.40 14.64
CA PRO A 72 -11.92 -5.12 15.65
C PRO A 72 -11.20 -6.32 16.27
N ASN A 73 -10.24 -6.94 15.56
CA ASN A 73 -9.60 -8.19 15.99
C ASN A 73 -8.21 -7.98 16.61
N VAL A 74 -7.66 -6.76 16.59
CA VAL A 74 -6.32 -6.46 17.08
C VAL A 74 -6.35 -5.38 18.18
N SER A 75 -6.01 -5.79 19.40
CA SER A 75 -6.09 -4.99 20.62
C SER A 75 -4.83 -4.17 20.92
N ILE A 76 -4.35 -3.39 19.94
CA ILE A 76 -3.24 -2.44 20.15
C ILE A 76 -3.84 -1.07 20.52
N LYS A 77 -3.51 -0.54 21.72
CA LYS A 77 -4.03 0.76 22.20
C LYS A 77 -3.34 1.97 21.59
N ASN A 78 -2.03 1.88 21.35
CA ASN A 78 -1.25 2.98 20.78
C ASN A 78 -1.51 3.06 19.26
N ILE A 79 -2.10 4.17 18.80
CA ILE A 79 -2.51 4.35 17.41
C ILE A 79 -1.34 4.31 16.42
N TRP A 80 -0.16 4.78 16.80
CA TRP A 80 1.03 4.75 15.97
C TRP A 80 1.56 3.33 15.82
N LEU A 81 1.65 2.60 16.93
CA LEU A 81 2.05 1.19 16.91
C LEU A 81 1.04 0.33 16.14
N LYS A 82 -0.26 0.63 16.26
CA LYS A 82 -1.32 -0.04 15.49
C LYS A 82 -1.18 0.25 13.99
N GLY A 83 -0.84 1.48 13.63
CA GLY A 83 -0.52 1.88 12.26
C GLY A 83 0.69 1.15 11.68
N ILE A 84 1.77 1.03 12.47
CA ILE A 84 2.97 0.26 12.09
C ILE A 84 2.60 -1.22 11.89
N ALA A 85 1.89 -1.83 12.84
CA ALA A 85 1.48 -3.22 12.76
C ALA A 85 0.60 -3.47 11.52
N PHE A 86 -0.36 -2.58 11.26
CA PHE A 86 -1.19 -2.66 10.06
C PHE A 86 -0.38 -2.47 8.78
N GLY A 87 0.60 -1.55 8.77
CA GLY A 87 1.51 -1.36 7.64
C GLY A 87 2.31 -2.62 7.32
N ILE A 88 2.78 -3.35 8.33
CA ILE A 88 3.46 -4.65 8.15
C ILE A 88 2.50 -5.68 7.53
N VAL A 89 1.25 -5.74 8.01
CA VAL A 89 0.24 -6.63 7.41
C VAL A 89 -0.04 -6.26 5.95
N ALA A 90 -0.21 -4.97 5.65
CA ALA A 90 -0.41 -4.49 4.28
C ALA A 90 0.78 -4.84 3.38
N LEU A 91 2.02 -4.71 3.89
CA LEU A 91 3.23 -5.13 3.17
C LEU A 91 3.19 -6.62 2.81
N ILE A 92 2.86 -7.48 3.78
CA ILE A 92 2.77 -8.93 3.55
C ILE A 92 1.71 -9.23 2.49
N LEU A 93 0.53 -8.61 2.58
CA LEU A 93 -0.52 -8.77 1.59
C LEU A 93 -0.10 -8.28 0.21
N ALA A 94 0.67 -7.18 0.13
CA ALA A 94 1.21 -6.69 -1.13
C ALA A 94 2.25 -7.65 -1.73
N GLN A 95 3.12 -8.26 -0.92
CA GLN A 95 4.05 -9.30 -1.40
C GLN A 95 3.29 -10.49 -1.97
N ILE A 96 2.27 -10.97 -1.27
CA ILE A 96 1.41 -12.07 -1.74
C ILE A 96 0.74 -11.67 -3.05
N GLY A 97 0.20 -10.45 -3.14
CA GLY A 97 -0.40 -9.92 -4.36
C GLY A 97 0.57 -9.89 -5.54
N MET A 98 1.82 -9.45 -5.32
CA MET A 98 2.86 -9.48 -6.36
C MET A 98 3.23 -10.90 -6.79
N GLN A 99 3.30 -11.85 -5.85
CA GLN A 99 3.57 -13.26 -6.19
C GLN A 99 2.44 -13.85 -7.04
N VAL A 100 1.18 -13.61 -6.65
CA VAL A 100 0.01 -14.05 -7.42
C VAL A 100 0.02 -13.43 -8.81
N MET A 101 0.34 -12.13 -8.93
CA MET A 101 0.49 -11.50 -10.24
C MET A 101 1.59 -12.16 -11.07
N GLY A 102 2.75 -12.48 -10.49
CA GLY A 102 3.84 -13.14 -11.22
C GLY A 102 3.55 -14.59 -11.63
N ILE A 103 2.53 -15.23 -11.06
CA ILE A 103 2.03 -16.54 -11.53
C ILE A 103 1.09 -16.35 -12.73
N MET A 104 0.32 -15.27 -12.75
CA MET A 104 -0.72 -15.02 -13.75
C MET A 104 -0.22 -14.24 -14.98
N PHE A 105 0.79 -13.39 -14.78
CA PHE A 105 1.28 -12.42 -15.75
C PHE A 105 2.81 -12.39 -15.77
N GLU A 106 3.37 -11.97 -16.91
CA GLU A 106 4.79 -11.68 -16.99
C GLU A 106 5.09 -10.36 -16.25
N MET A 107 5.94 -10.42 -15.23
CA MET A 107 6.27 -9.23 -14.44
C MET A 107 7.30 -8.36 -15.17
N PRO A 108 7.10 -7.03 -15.23
CA PRO A 108 8.10 -6.13 -15.77
C PRO A 108 9.38 -6.18 -14.93
N PRO A 109 10.54 -5.81 -15.52
CA PRO A 109 11.78 -5.70 -14.77
C PRO A 109 11.63 -4.72 -13.61
N MET A 110 12.26 -5.06 -12.49
CA MET A 110 12.26 -4.25 -11.28
C MET A 110 13.69 -3.80 -10.97
N ASP A 111 13.83 -2.53 -10.62
CA ASP A 111 15.13 -1.93 -10.33
C ASP A 111 15.69 -2.31 -8.96
N GLY A 112 17.02 -2.29 -8.85
CA GLY A 112 17.76 -2.45 -7.60
C GLY A 112 17.84 -3.88 -7.05
N SER A 113 18.67 -4.04 -6.00
CA SER A 113 18.84 -5.33 -5.34
C SER A 113 17.58 -5.75 -4.57
N MET A 114 17.40 -7.06 -4.37
CA MET A 114 16.28 -7.58 -3.59
C MET A 114 16.18 -6.97 -2.17
N PRO A 115 17.27 -6.85 -1.39
CA PRO A 115 17.21 -6.21 -0.07
C PRO A 115 16.74 -4.75 -0.14
N MET A 116 17.20 -3.99 -1.13
CA MET A 116 16.87 -2.57 -1.21
C MET A 116 15.41 -2.34 -1.61
N ARG A 117 14.86 -3.20 -2.46
CA ARG A 117 13.42 -3.20 -2.79
C ARG A 117 12.56 -3.50 -1.56
N LEU A 118 12.96 -4.46 -0.72
CA LEU A 118 12.24 -4.78 0.51
C LEU A 118 12.20 -3.61 1.48
N VAL A 119 13.32 -2.88 1.63
CA VAL A 119 13.38 -1.67 2.46
C VAL A 119 12.46 -0.58 1.91
N ALA A 120 12.52 -0.31 0.62
CA ALA A 120 11.66 0.70 -0.02
C ALA A 120 10.17 0.37 0.16
N MET A 121 9.79 -0.91 -0.04
CA MET A 121 8.42 -1.36 0.19
C MET A 121 8.01 -1.26 1.66
N LEU A 122 8.89 -1.64 2.60
CA LEU A 122 8.61 -1.54 4.01
C LEU A 122 8.31 -0.08 4.41
N ILE A 123 9.17 0.87 4.01
CA ILE A 123 8.97 2.29 4.31
C ILE A 123 7.63 2.78 3.76
N GLY A 124 7.32 2.48 2.50
CA GLY A 124 6.06 2.88 1.89
C GLY A 124 4.84 2.34 2.66
N HIS A 125 4.84 1.05 3.01
CA HIS A 125 3.69 0.44 3.69
C HIS A 125 3.57 0.85 5.16
N LEU A 126 4.68 1.15 5.85
CA LEU A 126 4.64 1.73 7.19
C LEU A 126 3.98 3.11 7.17
N VAL A 127 4.38 3.96 6.22
CA VAL A 127 3.77 5.29 6.03
C VAL A 127 2.28 5.15 5.70
N PHE A 128 1.93 4.28 4.75
CA PHE A 128 0.54 3.98 4.41
C PHE A 128 -0.27 3.56 5.64
N GLY A 129 0.24 2.59 6.41
CA GLY A 129 -0.42 2.04 7.57
C GLY A 129 -0.66 3.10 8.65
N VAL A 130 0.37 3.87 8.99
CA VAL A 130 0.28 4.97 9.97
C VAL A 130 -0.75 6.02 9.56
N VAL A 131 -0.70 6.50 8.32
CA VAL A 131 -1.63 7.54 7.83
C VAL A 131 -3.06 7.02 7.80
N THR A 132 -3.26 5.79 7.31
CA THR A 132 -4.59 5.15 7.23
C THR A 132 -5.20 5.00 8.63
N VAL A 133 -4.45 4.39 9.56
CA VAL A 133 -4.93 4.16 10.92
C VAL A 133 -5.17 5.46 11.67
N LYS A 134 -4.28 6.46 11.50
CA LYS A 134 -4.46 7.77 12.14
C LYS A 134 -5.71 8.50 11.63
N SER A 135 -5.98 8.42 10.32
CA SER A 135 -7.18 9.00 9.70
C SER A 135 -8.46 8.30 10.17
N ILE A 136 -8.38 6.99 10.43
CA ILE A 136 -9.51 6.20 10.95
C ILE A 136 -9.73 6.45 12.46
N GLY A 137 -8.67 6.66 13.24
CA GLY A 137 -8.76 7.11 14.63
C GLY A 137 -9.10 6.03 15.65
N LYS A 138 -9.02 4.75 15.29
CA LYS A 138 -9.22 3.59 16.18
C LYS A 138 -8.41 2.42 15.67
#